data_AF-A0A0K0F2Y1-F1
#
_entry.id   AF-A0A0K0F2Y1-F1
#
_cell.length_a   1.000
_cell.length_b   1.000
_cell.length_c   1.000
_cell.angle_alpha   90.00
_cell.angle_beta   90.00
_cell.angle_gamma   90.00
#
_symmetry.space_group_name_H-M   'P 1'
#
loop_
_entity.id
_entity.type
_entity.pdbx_description
1 polymer ?
#
loop_
_entity_poly.entity_id
_entity_poly.type
_entity_poly.pdbx_seq_one_letter_code
_entity_poly.pdbx_strand_id
1 'polypeptide(L)'
;MIYYIKEELKEFRKLKYLQNTFSTSCEDIKKRGYYPDKPLSREEGDFHIAYDYLTLEYQFLLTCAPRNHYCFIIDKKQNPDFQSKMVALSNCFENVHIVNNMFKMESNGTRINLGNYECMKYLSSKNSEYLVTLNNDDMPLKTNGEIAEIL
;
A
#
# COMPACT_ATOMS: atom_id res chain seq x y z
N MET A 1 -3.30 18.72 -23.10
CA MET A 1 -3.40 17.63 -22.10
C MET A 1 -4.11 16.39 -22.66
N ILE A 2 -5.45 16.37 -22.81
CA ILE A 2 -6.20 15.18 -23.29
C ILE A 2 -5.67 14.61 -24.62
N TYR A 3 -5.31 15.47 -25.57
CA TYR A 3 -4.78 15.05 -26.87
C TYR A 3 -3.43 14.32 -26.75
N TYR A 4 -2.56 14.79 -25.85
CA TYR A 4 -1.25 14.20 -25.58
C TYR A 4 -1.39 12.80 -24.96
N ILE A 5 -2.28 12.65 -23.97
CA ILE A 5 -2.60 11.36 -23.33
C ILE A 5 -3.12 10.34 -24.37
N LYS A 6 -3.88 10.78 -25.38
CA LYS A 6 -4.37 9.92 -26.46
C LYS A 6 -3.29 9.45 -27.45
N GLU A 7 -2.21 10.19 -27.62
CA GLU A 7 -1.08 9.75 -28.44
C GLU A 7 -0.17 8.79 -27.65
N GLU A 8 0.17 9.14 -26.40
CA GLU A 8 0.94 8.28 -25.48
C GLU A 8 0.29 6.90 -25.27
N LEU A 9 -1.04 6.83 -25.19
CA LEU A 9 -1.79 5.56 -25.11
C LEU A 9 -1.59 4.62 -26.31
N LYS A 10 -1.15 5.11 -27.48
CA LYS A 10 -0.84 4.29 -28.66
C LYS A 10 0.56 3.67 -28.58
N GLU A 11 1.50 4.40 -27.98
CA GLU A 11 2.88 3.97 -27.72
C GLU A 11 2.97 3.06 -26.47
N PHE A 12 1.98 3.09 -25.58
CA PHE A 12 2.00 2.42 -24.27
C PHE A 12 2.05 0.88 -24.36
N ARG A 13 3.27 0.35 -24.46
CA ARG A 13 3.53 -1.10 -24.38
C ARG A 13 3.35 -1.59 -22.94
N LYS A 14 2.19 -2.18 -22.64
CA LYS A 14 2.03 -2.99 -21.41
C LYS A 14 3.11 -4.08 -21.36
N LEU A 15 4.04 -3.95 -20.43
CA LEU A 15 4.90 -5.05 -20.00
C LEU A 15 3.99 -6.17 -19.48
N LYS A 16 3.81 -7.23 -20.27
CA LYS A 16 2.91 -8.35 -19.94
C LYS A 16 3.29 -9.06 -18.64
N TYR A 17 4.58 -9.03 -18.30
CA TYR A 17 5.16 -9.49 -17.05
C TYR A 17 6.39 -8.63 -16.76
N LEU A 18 6.43 -7.97 -15.61
CA LEU A 18 7.70 -7.82 -14.89
C LEU A 18 8.04 -9.21 -14.35
N GLN A 19 9.19 -9.76 -14.71
CA GLN A 19 9.64 -11.03 -14.14
C GLN A 19 9.87 -10.80 -12.64
N ASN A 20 9.02 -11.40 -11.82
CA ASN A 20 9.02 -11.18 -10.37
C ASN A 20 10.04 -12.11 -9.71
N THR A 21 11.32 -11.89 -10.02
CA THR A 21 12.48 -12.72 -9.68
C THR A 21 13.15 -12.32 -8.36
N PHE A 22 12.60 -11.35 -7.64
CA PHE A 22 13.14 -10.89 -6.37
C PHE A 22 12.77 -11.85 -5.23
N SER A 23 13.77 -12.26 -4.45
CA SER A 23 13.57 -13.10 -3.26
C SER A 23 12.70 -12.38 -2.22
N THR A 24 11.66 -13.06 -1.74
CA THR A 24 10.67 -12.53 -0.79
C THR A 24 11.01 -12.83 0.66
N SER A 25 12.25 -13.18 0.98
CA SER A 25 12.70 -13.29 2.37
C SER A 25 12.68 -11.90 3.03
N CYS A 26 12.32 -11.78 4.32
CA CYS A 26 12.35 -10.46 4.97
C CYS A 26 13.78 -9.87 4.98
N GLU A 27 14.83 -10.69 4.90
CA GLU A 27 16.23 -10.23 4.75
C GLU A 27 16.48 -9.59 3.38
N ASP A 28 16.02 -10.21 2.29
CA ASP A 28 16.18 -9.69 0.92
C ASP A 28 15.22 -8.53 0.62
N ILE A 29 14.09 -8.43 1.33
CA ILE A 29 13.25 -7.24 1.36
C ILE A 29 14.03 -6.11 2.06
N LYS A 30 14.50 -6.31 3.29
CA LYS A 30 15.27 -5.29 4.04
C LYS A 30 16.55 -4.84 3.35
N LYS A 31 17.19 -5.67 2.51
CA LYS A 31 18.36 -5.29 1.69
C LYS A 31 18.03 -4.42 0.46
N ARG A 32 16.77 -4.38 0.00
CA ARG A 32 16.37 -3.65 -1.21
C ARG A 32 16.10 -2.16 -0.99
N GLY A 33 16.11 -1.68 0.25
CA GLY A 33 15.87 -0.28 0.59
C GLY A 33 16.32 0.05 2.02
N TYR A 34 16.16 1.32 2.42
CA TYR A 34 16.34 1.71 3.82
C TYR A 34 14.99 1.67 4.52
N TYR A 35 14.83 0.74 5.48
CA TYR A 35 13.63 0.58 6.30
C TYR A 35 13.97 1.03 7.73
N PRO A 36 13.53 2.21 8.19
CA PRO A 36 13.84 2.69 9.53
C PRO A 36 13.04 1.92 10.59
N ASP A 37 13.74 1.18 11.48
CA ASP A 37 13.09 0.47 12.60
C ASP A 37 12.58 1.42 13.72
N LYS A 38 12.71 2.75 13.55
CA LYS A 38 12.35 3.81 14.53
C LYS A 38 11.88 5.07 13.79
N PRO A 39 10.94 5.87 14.33
CA PRO A 39 10.60 7.18 13.76
C PRO A 39 11.83 8.08 13.63
N LEU A 40 11.93 8.84 12.54
CA LEU A 40 13.07 9.73 12.26
C LEU A 40 12.87 11.13 12.86
N SER A 41 11.63 11.50 13.19
CA SER A 41 11.30 12.73 13.93
C SER A 41 10.29 12.47 15.06
N ARG A 42 9.98 13.50 15.85
CA ARG A 42 8.96 13.44 16.91
C ARG A 42 7.55 13.43 16.31
N GLU A 43 7.36 14.18 15.24
CA GLU A 43 6.13 14.38 14.48
C GLU A 43 5.76 13.07 13.75
N GLU A 44 6.72 12.37 13.15
CA GLU A 44 6.55 10.98 12.68
C GLU A 44 6.28 9.98 13.82
N GLY A 45 6.69 10.33 15.03
CA GLY A 45 6.26 9.62 16.22
C GLY A 45 4.75 9.81 16.41
N ASP A 46 4.28 11.04 16.50
CA ASP A 46 2.95 11.33 17.03
C ASP A 46 1.78 11.16 16.03
N PHE A 47 2.04 10.89 14.74
CA PHE A 47 1.03 10.85 13.65
C PHE A 47 1.07 9.60 12.74
N HIS A 48 -0.07 9.12 12.18
CA HIS A 48 -0.22 7.76 11.58
C HIS A 48 -1.03 7.64 10.25
N ILE A 49 -0.59 6.84 9.23
CA ILE A 49 -1.19 6.72 7.86
C ILE A 49 -1.10 5.29 7.21
N ALA A 50 -1.85 4.93 6.14
CA ALA A 50 -2.01 3.57 5.55
C ALA A 50 -1.94 3.45 3.99
N TYR A 51 -1.40 2.34 3.42
CA TYR A 51 -1.03 2.12 1.98
C TYR A 51 -1.04 0.59 1.57
N ASP A 52 -1.02 0.19 0.27
CA ASP A 52 -1.27 -1.23 -0.22
C ASP A 52 -0.03 -1.95 -0.93
N TYR A 53 -0.13 -2.88 -1.92
CA TYR A 53 0.96 -3.85 -2.31
C TYR A 53 2.18 -3.61 -3.27
N LEU A 54 2.10 -3.24 -4.57
CA LEU A 54 3.23 -3.44 -5.56
C LEU A 54 3.99 -2.20 -6.13
N THR A 55 3.37 -1.35 -6.98
CA THR A 55 3.63 0.13 -6.95
C THR A 55 3.69 0.62 -5.50
N LEU A 56 2.93 -0.11 -4.71
CA LEU A 56 2.66 0.09 -3.33
C LEU A 56 3.63 -0.65 -2.38
N GLU A 57 4.53 -1.55 -2.80
CA GLU A 57 5.67 -1.98 -1.95
C GLU A 57 6.62 -0.79 -1.84
N TYR A 58 6.75 -0.05 -2.94
CA TYR A 58 7.39 1.26 -2.99
C TYR A 58 6.60 2.35 -2.27
N GLN A 59 5.27 2.47 -2.46
CA GLN A 59 4.45 3.44 -1.73
C GLN A 59 4.49 3.19 -0.21
N PHE A 60 4.39 1.91 0.21
CA PHE A 60 4.58 1.45 1.58
C PHE A 60 5.98 1.80 2.07
N LEU A 61 7.06 1.45 1.35
CA LEU A 61 8.42 1.86 1.69
C LEU A 61 8.57 3.39 1.87
N LEU A 62 7.97 4.18 0.98
CA LEU A 62 8.00 5.66 1.02
C LEU A 62 7.17 6.27 2.17
N THR A 63 6.33 5.46 2.83
CA THR A 63 5.37 5.92 3.85
C THR A 63 5.48 5.13 5.15
N CYS A 64 6.37 4.13 5.23
CA CYS A 64 6.52 3.21 6.34
C CYS A 64 7.13 3.94 7.54
N ALA A 65 6.27 4.36 8.48
CA ALA A 65 6.69 4.82 9.79
C ALA A 65 6.27 3.81 10.87
N PRO A 66 7.07 3.54 11.92
CA PRO A 66 6.79 2.45 12.87
C PRO A 66 5.50 2.55 13.68
N ARG A 67 4.89 3.74 13.80
CA ARG A 67 3.61 3.93 14.51
C ARG A 67 2.39 3.97 13.57
N ASN A 68 2.59 3.99 12.26
CA ASN A 68 1.54 3.92 11.25
C ASN A 68 0.87 2.54 11.25
N HIS A 69 -0.40 2.45 10.86
CA HIS A 69 -1.15 1.19 10.73
C HIS A 69 -1.71 1.03 9.33
N TYR A 70 -1.47 -0.11 8.69
CA TYR A 70 -1.77 -0.34 7.29
C TYR A 70 -2.79 -1.45 7.16
N CYS A 71 -3.80 -1.26 6.30
CA CYS A 71 -4.78 -2.29 6.00
C CYS A 71 -4.99 -2.38 4.48
N PHE A 72 -4.90 -3.61 3.98
CA PHE A 72 -4.84 -3.92 2.57
C PHE A 72 -6.04 -4.78 2.17
N ILE A 73 -6.62 -4.50 0.99
CA ILE A 73 -7.77 -5.24 0.45
C ILE A 73 -7.38 -5.96 -0.83
N ILE A 74 -7.37 -7.29 -0.79
CA ILE A 74 -7.01 -8.08 -1.96
C ILE A 74 -8.24 -8.38 -2.80
N ASP A 75 -8.17 -8.03 -4.09
CA ASP A 75 -9.16 -8.48 -5.06
C ASP A 75 -9.04 -10.00 -5.28
N LYS A 76 -10.14 -10.73 -5.08
CA LYS A 76 -10.22 -12.19 -5.24
C LYS A 76 -9.77 -12.69 -6.62
N LYS A 77 -9.78 -11.83 -7.65
CA LYS A 77 -9.30 -12.19 -8.99
C LYS A 77 -7.77 -12.11 -9.17
N GLN A 78 -7.03 -11.60 -8.18
CA GLN A 78 -5.57 -11.59 -8.22
C GLN A 78 -5.00 -13.00 -8.19
N ASN A 79 -3.86 -13.21 -8.84
CA ASN A 79 -3.24 -14.52 -8.92
C ASN A 79 -2.72 -14.99 -7.53
N PRO A 80 -2.59 -16.31 -7.29
CA PRO A 80 -2.18 -16.83 -5.97
C PRO A 80 -0.77 -16.41 -5.52
N ASP A 81 0.15 -16.12 -6.45
CA ASP A 81 1.51 -15.63 -6.16
C ASP A 81 1.44 -14.22 -5.54
N PHE A 82 0.65 -13.31 -6.12
CA PHE A 82 0.35 -11.99 -5.54
C PHE A 82 -0.27 -12.11 -4.14
N GLN A 83 -1.28 -12.98 -3.97
CA GLN A 83 -1.92 -13.19 -2.67
C GLN A 83 -0.93 -13.70 -1.61
N SER A 84 -0.05 -14.63 -1.99
CA SER A 84 0.96 -15.20 -1.09
C SER A 84 2.04 -14.18 -0.72
N LYS A 85 2.47 -13.34 -1.68
CA LYS A 85 3.43 -12.26 -1.48
C LYS A 85 2.89 -11.15 -0.58
N MET A 86 1.61 -10.84 -0.73
CA MET A 86 0.87 -9.99 0.20
C MET A 86 0.89 -10.51 1.63
N VAL A 87 0.52 -11.79 1.82
CA VAL A 87 0.56 -12.42 3.15
C VAL A 87 1.99 -12.47 3.72
N ALA A 88 3.01 -12.64 2.88
CA ALA A 88 4.40 -12.55 3.32
C ALA A 88 4.76 -11.14 3.82
N LEU A 89 4.32 -10.07 3.14
CA LEU A 89 4.51 -8.69 3.59
C LEU A 89 3.83 -8.45 4.95
N SER A 90 2.57 -8.86 5.14
CA SER A 90 1.88 -8.70 6.42
C SER A 90 2.54 -9.48 7.56
N ASN A 91 3.27 -10.55 7.26
CA ASN A 91 4.00 -11.33 8.25
C ASN A 91 5.38 -10.73 8.61
N CYS A 92 5.96 -9.85 7.77
CA CYS A 92 7.21 -9.15 8.10
C CYS A 92 7.00 -7.90 9.00
N PHE A 93 5.75 -7.41 9.17
CA PHE A 93 5.46 -6.13 9.84
C PHE A 93 4.20 -6.21 10.74
N GLU A 94 4.36 -6.03 12.06
CA GLU A 94 3.26 -6.13 13.06
C GLU A 94 2.13 -5.11 12.85
N ASN A 95 2.42 -4.01 12.15
CA ASN A 95 1.49 -2.93 11.85
C ASN A 95 0.78 -3.06 10.50
N VAL A 96 0.98 -4.15 9.76
CA VAL A 96 0.32 -4.45 8.48
C VAL A 96 -0.78 -5.51 8.66
N HIS A 97 -1.96 -5.25 8.11
CA HIS A 97 -3.10 -6.17 8.11
C HIS A 97 -3.67 -6.39 6.71
N ILE A 98 -4.12 -7.61 6.44
CA ILE A 98 -4.88 -7.97 5.24
C ILE A 98 -6.26 -8.43 5.67
N VAL A 99 -7.30 -7.89 5.06
CA VAL A 99 -8.68 -8.30 5.34
C VAL A 99 -8.89 -9.76 4.91
N ASN A 100 -9.35 -10.60 5.83
CA ASN A 100 -9.61 -12.04 5.57
C ASN A 100 -10.53 -12.31 4.37
N ASN A 101 -11.46 -11.39 4.09
CA ASN A 101 -12.40 -11.51 2.98
C ASN A 101 -11.83 -10.88 1.71
N MET A 102 -11.32 -11.70 0.79
CA MET A 102 -10.98 -11.25 -0.57
C MET A 102 -12.26 -10.98 -1.37
N PHE A 103 -12.47 -9.74 -1.78
CA PHE A 103 -13.64 -9.33 -2.56
C PHE A 103 -13.34 -9.46 -4.05
N LYS A 104 -14.22 -10.07 -4.85
CA LYS A 104 -14.11 -9.95 -6.32
C LYS A 104 -14.51 -8.51 -6.70
N MET A 105 -13.55 -7.68 -7.08
CA MET A 105 -13.76 -6.28 -7.44
C MET A 105 -13.86 -6.13 -8.96
N GLU A 106 -14.62 -5.15 -9.43
CA GLU A 106 -14.77 -4.86 -10.86
C GLU A 106 -14.27 -3.44 -11.17
N SER A 107 -13.86 -3.18 -12.42
CA SER A 107 -13.25 -1.90 -12.83
C SER A 107 -14.18 -0.68 -12.74
N ASN A 108 -15.46 -0.89 -12.49
CA ASN A 108 -16.45 0.17 -12.21
C ASN A 108 -16.55 0.53 -10.72
N GLY A 109 -15.63 0.05 -9.87
CA GLY A 109 -15.62 0.30 -8.42
C GLY A 109 -16.47 -0.67 -7.59
N THR A 110 -17.13 -1.66 -8.21
CA THR A 110 -17.94 -2.65 -7.47
C THR A 110 -17.11 -3.34 -6.39
N ARG A 111 -17.61 -3.29 -5.14
CA ARG A 111 -17.02 -3.86 -3.91
C ARG A 111 -15.71 -3.23 -3.41
N ILE A 112 -15.14 -2.22 -4.07
CA ILE A 112 -13.98 -1.48 -3.53
C ILE A 112 -14.35 -0.82 -2.20
N ASN A 113 -15.47 -0.08 -2.17
CA ASN A 113 -15.97 0.57 -0.94
C ASN A 113 -16.26 -0.42 0.20
N LEU A 114 -16.66 -1.67 -0.12
CA LEU A 114 -16.89 -2.71 0.88
C LEU A 114 -15.56 -3.21 1.46
N GLY A 115 -14.54 -3.40 0.62
CA GLY A 115 -13.18 -3.67 1.08
C GLY A 115 -12.68 -2.56 2.00
N ASN A 116 -12.74 -1.30 1.54
CA ASN A 116 -12.31 -0.14 2.32
C ASN A 116 -13.03 -0.08 3.67
N TYR A 117 -14.33 -0.37 3.71
CA TYR A 117 -15.11 -0.42 4.95
C TYR A 117 -14.64 -1.51 5.93
N GLU A 118 -14.30 -2.73 5.47
CA GLU A 118 -13.72 -3.74 6.35
C GLU A 118 -12.34 -3.30 6.89
N CYS A 119 -11.52 -2.62 6.08
CA CYS A 119 -10.28 -2.02 6.58
C CYS A 119 -10.53 -0.90 7.60
N MET A 120 -11.53 -0.05 7.38
CA MET A 120 -11.93 0.98 8.35
C MET A 120 -12.36 0.38 9.69
N LYS A 121 -13.04 -0.78 9.71
CA LYS A 121 -13.34 -1.48 10.97
C LYS A 121 -12.06 -1.90 11.70
N TYR A 122 -11.12 -2.53 11.01
CA TYR A 122 -9.84 -2.92 11.61
C TYR A 122 -9.09 -1.69 12.15
N LEU A 123 -8.97 -0.65 11.33
CA LEU A 123 -8.25 0.59 11.66
C LEU A 123 -8.95 1.40 12.77
N SER A 124 -10.27 1.34 12.91
CA SER A 124 -11.00 2.01 14.01
C SER A 124 -10.67 1.47 15.41
N SER A 125 -10.03 0.29 15.50
CA SER A 125 -9.49 -0.26 16.76
C SER A 125 -8.07 0.24 17.08
N LYS A 126 -7.49 1.06 16.20
CA LYS A 126 -6.15 1.63 16.33
C LYS A 126 -6.23 3.08 16.79
N ASN A 127 -5.22 3.54 17.51
CA ASN A 127 -5.14 4.91 18.00
C ASN A 127 -4.58 5.85 16.90
N SER A 128 -5.32 5.95 15.79
CA SER A 128 -4.99 6.78 14.63
C SER A 128 -5.92 7.99 14.56
N GLU A 129 -5.35 9.19 14.40
CA GLU A 129 -6.13 10.44 14.36
C GLU A 129 -6.85 10.64 13.02
N TYR A 130 -6.24 10.15 11.93
CA TYR A 130 -6.78 10.23 10.58
C TYR A 130 -6.75 8.87 9.87
N LEU A 131 -7.64 8.72 8.88
CA LEU A 131 -7.68 7.56 7.99
C LEU A 131 -7.66 8.05 6.54
N VAL A 132 -6.64 7.63 5.80
CA VAL A 132 -6.48 7.93 4.37
C VAL A 132 -6.77 6.67 3.57
N THR A 133 -7.68 6.73 2.60
CA THR A 133 -7.95 5.64 1.65
C THR A 133 -7.22 5.89 0.35
N LEU A 134 -6.58 4.86 -0.19
CA LEU A 134 -5.76 4.95 -1.40
C LEU A 134 -6.04 3.80 -2.36
N ASN A 135 -5.69 4.01 -3.61
CA ASN A 135 -5.80 3.08 -4.71
C ASN A 135 -4.41 2.67 -5.21
N ASN A 136 -4.39 1.64 -6.06
CA ASN A 136 -3.18 0.95 -6.52
C ASN A 136 -2.13 1.84 -7.24
N ASP A 137 -2.54 3.00 -7.74
CA ASP A 137 -1.73 3.92 -8.54
C ASP A 137 -1.49 5.27 -7.85
N ASP A 138 -1.95 5.45 -6.60
CA ASP A 138 -1.66 6.65 -5.81
C ASP A 138 -0.19 6.64 -5.32
N MET A 139 0.41 7.81 -5.11
CA MET A 139 1.79 7.94 -4.62
C MET A 139 1.91 9.17 -3.70
N PRO A 140 2.60 9.09 -2.55
CA PRO A 140 2.84 10.26 -1.71
C PRO A 140 3.64 11.34 -2.47
N LEU A 141 3.16 12.58 -2.40
CA LEU A 141 3.89 13.78 -2.85
C LEU A 141 4.54 14.53 -1.67
N LYS A 142 4.42 13.96 -0.46
CA LYS A 142 4.80 14.53 0.82
C LYS A 142 5.37 13.41 1.70
N THR A 143 6.39 13.73 2.48
CA THR A 143 6.97 12.85 3.51
C THR A 143 5.97 12.60 4.65
N ASN A 144 6.17 11.57 5.47
CA ASN A 144 5.30 11.30 6.62
C ASN A 144 5.27 12.49 7.60
N GLY A 145 6.42 13.13 7.83
CA GLY A 145 6.52 14.38 8.59
C GLY A 145 5.73 15.55 7.98
N GLU A 146 5.86 15.81 6.68
CA GLU A 146 5.07 16.88 6.02
C GLU A 146 3.56 16.60 6.05
N ILE A 147 3.13 15.34 6.00
CA ILE A 147 1.69 15.01 6.11
C ILE A 147 1.21 15.23 7.54
N ALA A 148 2.02 14.89 8.55
CA ALA A 148 1.75 15.13 9.97
C ALA A 148 1.72 16.62 10.36
N GLU A 149 2.40 17.50 9.61
CA GLU A 149 2.31 18.96 9.79
C GLU A 149 1.04 19.58 9.16
N ILE A 150 0.41 18.88 8.22
CA ILE A 150 -0.73 19.38 7.42
C ILE A 150 -2.09 18.97 8.02
N LEU A 151 -2.14 17.84 8.73
CA LEU A 151 -3.36 17.20 9.26
C LEU A 151 -3.46 17.38 10.79
#